data_AF-A0A952A9A5-F1
#
_entry.id   AF-A0A952A9A5-F1
#
_cell.length_a   1.000
_cell.length_b   1.000
_cell.length_c   1.000
_cell.angle_alpha   90.00
_cell.angle_beta   90.00
_cell.angle_gamma   90.00
#
_symmetry.space_group_name_H-M   'P 1'
#
loop_
_entity.id
_entity.type
_entity.pdbx_description
1 polymer ?
#
loop_
_entity_poly.entity_id
_entity_poly.type
_entity_poly.pdbx_seq_one_letter_code
_entity_poly.pdbx_strand_id
1 'polypeptide(L)' 'MPPFDDDDRPKKKITHEIGQDLSLISVAELRERIALLREEIARLEADIAKKESSRSAADQFFRK' A
#
# COMPACT_ATOMS: atom_id res chain seq x y z
N MET A 1 36.78 -13.27 -6.18
CA MET A 1 35.64 -13.07 -5.26
C MET A 1 35.15 -11.65 -5.48
N PRO A 2 33.99 -11.42 -6.12
CA PRO A 2 33.47 -10.06 -6.27
C PRO A 2 32.80 -9.60 -4.96
N PRO A 3 32.80 -8.27 -4.73
CA PRO A 3 32.45 -7.66 -3.45
C PRO A 3 30.93 -7.70 -3.22
N PHE A 4 30.55 -7.84 -1.96
CA PHE A 4 29.18 -7.93 -1.47
C PHE A 4 28.32 -6.76 -2.01
N ASP A 5 27.21 -7.12 -2.68
CA ASP A 5 26.11 -6.22 -3.02
C ASP A 5 25.56 -5.59 -1.73
N ASP A 6 25.98 -4.34 -1.48
CA ASP A 6 25.56 -3.49 -0.35
C ASP A 6 24.12 -2.94 -0.53
N ASP A 7 23.38 -3.48 -1.51
CA ASP A 7 22.02 -3.06 -1.92
C ASP A 7 20.90 -3.90 -1.28
N ASP A 8 21.26 -4.94 -0.50
CA ASP A 8 20.30 -5.80 0.23
C ASP A 8 20.09 -5.32 1.67
N ARG A 9 20.16 -4.01 1.91
CA ARG A 9 19.72 -3.46 3.19
C ARG A 9 18.19 -3.51 3.19
N PRO A 10 17.55 -4.19 4.14
CA PRO A 10 16.10 -4.19 4.23
C PRO A 10 15.64 -2.74 4.34
N LYS A 11 14.98 -2.23 3.30
CA LYS A 11 14.34 -0.91 3.30
C LYS A 11 13.53 -0.86 4.58
N LYS A 12 13.94 0.00 5.53
CA LYS A 12 13.27 0.11 6.82
C LYS A 12 11.79 0.28 6.51
N LYS A 13 10.97 -0.70 6.90
CA LYS A 13 9.53 -0.60 6.73
C LYS A 13 9.13 0.66 7.47
N ILE A 14 8.63 1.64 6.71
CA ILE A 14 8.13 2.87 7.30
C ILE A 14 6.89 2.46 8.08
N THR A 15 7.05 2.28 9.39
CA THR A 15 5.95 1.93 10.30
C THR A 15 5.10 3.17 10.48
N HIS A 16 4.18 3.40 9.53
CA HIS A 16 3.16 4.42 9.69
C HIS A 16 1.98 3.84 10.47
N GLU A 17 1.67 4.44 11.61
CA GLU A 17 0.43 4.23 12.35
C GLU A 17 -0.55 5.39 12.10
N ILE A 18 -1.81 5.05 11.88
CA ILE A 18 -2.89 6.02 11.66
C ILE A 18 -3.14 6.79 12.96
N GLY A 19 -3.08 8.12 12.89
CA GLY A 19 -3.31 8.98 14.05
C GLY A 19 -2.09 9.16 14.96
N GLN A 20 -0.90 8.67 14.56
CA GLN A 20 0.33 8.93 15.31
C GLN A 20 0.67 10.44 15.31
N ASP A 21 1.38 10.87 16.35
CA ASP A 21 1.92 12.23 16.40
C ASP A 21 2.98 12.45 15.30
N LEU A 22 2.90 13.59 14.63
CA LEU A 22 3.78 13.96 13.52
C LEU A 22 4.82 15.02 13.91
N SER A 23 4.81 15.49 15.16
CA SER A 23 5.64 16.62 15.61
C SER A 23 7.15 16.40 15.43
N LEU A 24 7.61 15.15 15.53
CA LEU A 24 9.03 14.76 15.41
C LEU A 24 9.39 14.21 14.02
N ILE A 25 8.46 14.22 13.06
CA ILE A 25 8.67 13.62 11.74
C ILE A 25 9.06 14.70 10.74
N SER A 26 10.12 14.44 9.97
CA SER A 26 10.58 15.36 8.94
C SER A 26 9.61 15.43 7.74
N VAL A 27 9.62 16.56 7.01
CA VAL A 27 8.82 16.72 5.80
C VAL A 27 9.14 15.67 4.73
N ALA A 28 10.40 15.28 4.59
CA ALA A 28 10.82 14.24 3.65
C ALA A 28 10.19 12.88 4.01
N GLU A 29 10.25 12.50 5.29
CA GLU A 29 9.67 11.25 5.77
C GLU A 29 8.13 11.26 5.68
N LEU A 30 7.49 12.40 5.92
CA LEU A 30 6.05 12.54 5.67
C LEU A 30 5.69 12.30 4.20
N ARG A 31 6.49 12.79 3.26
CA ARG A 31 6.28 12.54 1.82
C ARG A 31 6.43 11.08 1.46
N GLU A 32 7.45 10.40 2.00
CA GLU A 32 7.65 8.96 1.80
C GLU A 32 6.48 8.15 2.36
N ARG A 33 6.01 8.48 3.58
CA ARG A 33 4.82 7.88 4.20
C ARG A 33 3.58 8.06 3.33
N ILE A 34 3.33 9.27 2.84
CA ILE A 34 2.19 9.56 1.96
C ILE A 34 2.27 8.74 0.67
N ALA A 35 3.45 8.60 0.08
CA ALA A 35 3.62 7.81 -1.14
C ALA A 35 3.25 6.35 -0.92
N LEU A 36 3.73 5.74 0.18
CA LEU A 36 3.39 4.36 0.53
C LEU A 36 1.89 4.17 0.79
N LEU A 37 1.26 5.10 1.51
CA LEU A 37 -0.18 5.03 1.79
C LEU A 37 -1.02 5.17 0.52
N ARG A 38 -0.60 6.00 -0.44
CA ARG A 38 -1.29 6.12 -1.73
C ARG A 38 -1.19 4.85 -2.56
N GLU A 39 -0.03 4.19 -2.56
CA GLU A 39 0.13 2.89 -3.20
C GLU A 39 -0.76 1.82 -2.54
N GLU A 40 -0.84 1.82 -1.21
CA GLU A 40 -1.73 0.93 -0.47
C GLU A 40 -3.21 1.19 -0.81
N ILE A 41 -3.64 2.46 -0.86
CA ILE A 41 -5.00 2.83 -1.27
C ILE A 41 -5.30 2.29 -2.67
N ALA A 42 -4.41 2.49 -3.63
CA ALA A 42 -4.60 1.99 -5.00
C ALA A 42 -4.73 0.46 -5.05
N ARG A 43 -3.95 -0.27 -4.23
CA ARG A 43 -4.09 -1.74 -4.12
C ARG A 43 -5.47 -2.13 -3.59
N LEU A 44 -5.93 -1.47 -2.53
CA LEU A 44 -7.23 -1.74 -1.92
C LEU A 44 -8.38 -1.41 -2.88
N GLU A 45 -8.32 -0.29 -3.58
CA GLU A 45 -9.29 0.08 -4.62
C GLU A 45 -9.34 -0.95 -5.75
N ALA A 46 -8.19 -1.43 -6.21
CA ALA A 46 -8.14 -2.48 -7.24
C ALA A 46 -8.77 -3.79 -6.76
N ASP A 47 -8.57 -4.18 -5.50
CA ASP A 47 -9.18 -5.38 -4.93
C ASP A 47 -10.69 -5.21 -4.65
N ILE A 48 -11.13 -4.01 -4.29
CA ILE A 48 -12.57 -3.67 -4.22
C ILE A 48 -13.19 -3.84 -5.60
N ALA A 49 -12.62 -3.26 -6.65
CA ALA A 49 -13.13 -3.38 -8.01
C ALA A 49 -13.21 -4.84 -8.50
N LYS A 50 -12.21 -5.67 -8.18
CA LYS A 50 -12.25 -7.12 -8.45
C LYS A 50 -13.38 -7.82 -7.70
N LYS A 51 -13.58 -7.48 -6.42
CA LYS A 51 -14.65 -8.08 -5.61
C LYS A 51 -16.05 -7.64 -6.07
N GLU A 52 -16.21 -6.38 -6.42
CA GLU A 52 -17.47 -5.84 -6.96
C GLU A 52 -17.81 -6.46 -8.31
N SER A 53 -16.86 -6.54 -9.25
CA SER A 53 -17.08 -7.22 -10.53
C SER A 53 -17.43 -8.69 -10.37
N SER A 54 -16.79 -9.40 -9.44
CA SER A 54 -17.17 -10.77 -9.08
C SER A 54 -18.58 -10.85 -8.51
N ARG A 55 -18.99 -9.89 -7.68
CA ARG A 55 -20.34 -9.84 -7.10
C ARG A 55 -21.40 -9.53 -8.16
N SER A 56 -21.17 -8.54 -9.01
CA SER A 56 -22.08 -8.17 -10.10
C SER A 56 -22.21 -9.27 -11.16
N ALA A 57 -21.16 -10.05 -11.42
CA ALA A 57 -21.24 -11.24 -12.27
C ALA A 57 -22.10 -12.34 -11.63
N ALA A 58 -21.97 -12.56 -10.32
CA ALA A 58 -22.81 -13.50 -9.58
C ALA A 58 -24.27 -13.05 -9.53
N ASP A 59 -24.55 -11.79 -9.20
CA ASP A 59 -25.90 -11.24 -9.13
C ASP A 59 -26.66 -11.34 -10.47
N GLN A 60 -25.96 -11.24 -11.61
CA GLN A 60 -26.54 -11.47 -12.94
C GLN A 60 -26.79 -12.95 -13.24
N PHE A 61 -25.97 -13.85 -12.70
CA PHE A 61 -26.14 -15.29 -12.88
C PHE A 61 -27.28 -15.85 -12.03
N PHE A 62 -27.52 -15.30 -10.83
CA PHE A 62 -28.58 -15.74 -9.92
C PHE A 62 -29.96 -15.11 -10.16
N ARG A 63 -30.10 -14.13 -11.07
CA ARG A 63 -31.39 -13.49 -11.41
C ARG A 63 -32.03 -13.99 -12.73
N LYS A 64 -31.74 -15.22 -13.14
CA LYS A 64 -32.49 -15.93 -14.18
C LYS A 64 -33.47 -16.92 -13.59
#